data_AF-F6ENP1-F1
#
_entry.id   AF-F6ENP1-F1
#
_cell.length_a   1.000
_cell.length_b   1.000
_cell.length_c   1.000
_cell.angle_alpha   90.00
_cell.angle_beta   90.00
_cell.angle_gamma   90.00
#
_symmetry.space_group_name_H-M   'P 1'
#
loop_
_entity.id
_entity.type
_entity.pdbx_description
1 polymer ?
#
loop_
_entity_poly.entity_id
_entity_poly.type
_entity_poly.pdbx_seq_one_letter_code
_entity_poly.pdbx_strand_id
1 'polypeptide(L)'
;MAQRRADRTGGTDGAGTAHPAHTAQTVALAGDSPSDPLPLPCGQVLPNRLMKAALSEGLGDSAHGPGIRLERLYTRWGTGGFGLVITGNVMVDRAHLGEPGNVVVDSRTDLDALARWANSAQDGGTPIWMQINHPGRQANPLASKSRPVAPSAIAPNIPGVPVPRELTHTEIEDIIDRFARVAHIAETAGFNGVQIHGAHGYLVSQFLSPLANQREDQWGGDTERRMRFVLEIVRRIRSAVSPGFAVGIKLNSADFQRGGFTEDESRLVAQRLAGEGIDLIEISGGSYESPAMMGRPKVASASTQAREAYFLEYARTVRSVTAGVPLAVTGGFRTFSGMSEAVRSGDCDVVGIGRPAAVIPDAGAVLLQQRSDRLHSPHVTLGLPRQLAAGPMKALDGALDLQWHTDQLHRLGNGADTDPSRAKWRTAVTMVQRNGFDAFRSRRSAAPGVPAKDTTLRKFKFERAVGRYIANPAVRVLSNLGVRTSFATELETIGRKSGLTRRVPVSAAFDATGAWVISQHGKRSGWGLNITATPTVRIRQGNRWRTGIAEFRPDDDVTARARTFGPQAIAGITAAGFQALQSTPISVRISFTDS
;
A
#
# COMPACT_ATOMS: atom_id res chain seq x y z
N MET A 1 77.06 0.80 -73.85
CA MET A 1 75.98 1.67 -73.33
C MET A 1 75.42 1.00 -72.08
N ALA A 2 75.68 1.58 -70.91
CA ALA A 2 75.61 0.93 -69.61
C ALA A 2 74.35 1.31 -68.81
N GLN A 3 73.97 0.38 -67.94
CA GLN A 3 72.92 0.42 -66.91
C GLN A 3 73.06 1.60 -65.93
N ARG A 4 71.93 2.04 -65.32
CA ARG A 4 71.69 2.14 -63.85
C ARG A 4 70.37 2.88 -63.50
N ARG A 5 69.63 2.29 -62.54
CA ARG A 5 69.00 2.85 -61.30
C ARG A 5 68.17 4.15 -61.38
N ALA A 6 67.11 4.40 -60.62
CA ALA A 6 66.38 3.67 -59.56
C ALA A 6 65.05 4.41 -59.25
N ASP A 7 64.18 3.69 -58.54
CA ASP A 7 63.30 4.13 -57.44
C ASP A 7 61.82 4.55 -57.66
N ARG A 8 61.00 3.91 -56.79
CA ARG A 8 59.67 4.24 -56.24
C ARG A 8 58.44 3.82 -57.08
N THR A 9 57.43 3.11 -56.57
CA THR A 9 56.96 2.76 -55.21
C THR A 9 55.96 1.59 -55.28
N GLY A 10 56.00 0.63 -54.34
CA GLY A 10 54.95 -0.37 -54.14
C GLY A 10 55.17 -1.24 -52.90
N GLY A 11 54.14 -1.34 -52.04
CA GLY A 11 54.09 -2.16 -50.82
C GLY A 11 53.27 -1.44 -49.73
N THR A 12 51.95 -1.70 -49.59
CA THR A 12 51.28 -2.79 -48.84
C THR A 12 51.06 -2.45 -47.37
N ASP A 13 49.80 -2.33 -46.94
CA ASP A 13 49.17 -3.18 -45.90
C ASP A 13 47.95 -2.54 -45.19
N GLY A 14 46.92 -3.37 -44.97
CA GLY A 14 46.04 -3.28 -43.80
C GLY A 14 44.81 -2.38 -43.87
N ALA A 15 43.74 -2.79 -44.56
CA ALA A 15 42.41 -2.19 -44.39
C ALA A 15 41.62 -2.94 -43.29
N GLY A 16 41.77 -2.49 -42.04
CA GLY A 16 40.86 -2.80 -40.95
C GLY A 16 39.58 -1.97 -41.06
N THR A 17 38.43 -2.64 -41.04
CA THR A 17 37.11 -2.01 -41.04
C THR A 17 36.81 -1.38 -39.68
N ALA A 18 37.00 -0.07 -39.57
CA ALA A 18 36.56 0.70 -38.41
C ALA A 18 35.04 0.94 -38.48
N HIS A 19 34.30 0.36 -37.54
CA HIS A 19 32.94 0.78 -37.20
C HIS A 19 32.99 2.19 -36.60
N PRO A 20 32.12 3.14 -37.01
CA PRO A 20 32.06 4.43 -36.36
C PRO A 20 31.41 4.25 -34.98
N ALA A 21 32.17 4.56 -33.94
CA ALA A 21 31.64 4.73 -32.61
C ALA A 21 30.70 5.95 -32.62
N HIS A 22 29.39 5.70 -32.51
CA HIS A 22 28.43 6.74 -32.18
C HIS A 22 28.66 7.18 -30.73
N THR A 23 29.41 8.25 -30.54
CA THR A 23 29.40 9.04 -29.31
C THR A 23 28.06 9.77 -29.24
N ALA A 24 27.09 9.18 -28.54
CA ALA A 24 25.88 9.88 -28.13
C ALA A 24 26.29 11.02 -27.18
N GLN A 25 26.29 12.26 -27.68
CA GLN A 25 26.33 13.43 -26.81
C GLN A 25 25.01 13.50 -26.04
N THR A 26 25.07 13.23 -24.74
CA THR A 26 23.96 13.42 -23.80
C THR A 26 23.57 14.89 -23.81
N VAL A 27 22.47 15.25 -24.48
CA VAL A 27 21.88 16.59 -24.35
C VAL A 27 21.26 16.66 -22.96
N ALA A 28 21.93 17.35 -22.03
CA ALA A 28 21.36 17.66 -20.73
C ALA A 28 20.16 18.62 -20.91
N LEU A 29 19.04 18.34 -20.25
CA LEU A 29 17.89 19.24 -20.23
C LEU A 29 18.30 20.53 -19.51
N ALA A 30 18.07 21.70 -20.12
CA ALA A 30 18.52 22.99 -19.59
C ALA A 30 17.91 23.30 -18.21
N GLY A 31 18.69 23.90 -17.30
CA GLY A 31 18.32 24.25 -15.91
C GLY A 31 19.06 23.40 -14.87
N ASP A 32 19.61 24.05 -13.85
CA ASP A 32 20.49 23.44 -12.83
C ASP A 32 19.97 23.58 -11.39
N SER A 33 18.81 24.22 -11.21
CA SER A 33 18.18 24.45 -9.91
C SER A 33 16.80 23.77 -9.81
N PRO A 34 16.39 23.29 -8.62
CA PRO A 34 15.04 22.79 -8.41
C PRO A 34 13.92 23.80 -8.68
N SER A 35 14.25 25.10 -8.71
CA SER A 35 13.32 26.19 -9.06
C SER A 35 13.05 26.34 -10.55
N ASP A 36 13.89 25.77 -11.40
CA ASP A 36 13.83 26.01 -12.83
C ASP A 36 12.66 25.24 -13.46
N PRO A 37 11.98 25.82 -14.46
CA PRO A 37 10.97 25.08 -15.20
C PRO A 37 11.61 23.91 -15.97
N LEU A 38 10.80 22.88 -16.24
CA LEU A 38 11.23 21.70 -16.97
C LEU A 38 10.25 21.38 -18.11
N PRO A 39 10.65 21.56 -19.38
CA PRO A 39 9.86 21.06 -20.50
C PRO A 39 9.87 19.52 -20.53
N LEU A 40 8.71 18.94 -20.81
CA LEU A 40 8.51 17.51 -20.98
C LEU A 40 8.34 17.16 -22.48
N PRO A 41 8.62 15.91 -22.90
CA PRO A 41 8.50 15.49 -24.30
C PRO A 41 7.11 15.72 -24.92
N CYS A 42 6.03 15.60 -24.14
CA CYS A 42 4.66 15.90 -24.58
C CYS A 42 4.35 17.40 -24.80
N GLY A 43 5.31 18.30 -24.56
CA GLY A 43 5.14 19.74 -24.71
C GLY A 43 4.62 20.47 -23.47
N GLN A 44 4.31 19.75 -22.39
CA GLN A 44 4.03 20.36 -21.08
C GLN A 44 5.30 20.97 -20.47
N VAL A 45 5.13 21.98 -19.62
CA VAL A 45 6.22 22.58 -18.84
C VAL A 45 5.86 22.48 -17.36
N LEU A 46 6.66 21.76 -16.59
CA LEU A 46 6.57 21.80 -15.14
C LEU A 46 7.12 23.15 -14.67
N PRO A 47 6.42 23.90 -13.78
CA PRO A 47 6.87 25.22 -13.36
C PRO A 47 8.11 25.18 -12.46
N ASN A 48 8.41 24.02 -11.85
CA ASN A 48 9.64 23.74 -11.14
C ASN A 48 9.88 22.21 -11.07
N ARG A 49 11.00 21.79 -10.49
CA ARG A 49 11.45 20.38 -10.46
C ARG A 49 11.12 19.65 -9.15
N LEU A 50 10.23 20.19 -8.33
CA LEU A 50 9.78 19.55 -7.09
C LEU A 50 8.44 18.84 -7.32
N MET A 51 8.41 17.52 -7.19
CA MET A 51 7.20 16.73 -7.39
C MET A 51 6.66 16.22 -6.04
N LYS A 52 5.37 16.45 -5.75
CA LYS A 52 4.68 15.67 -4.70
C LYS A 52 4.47 14.25 -5.23
N ALA A 53 5.25 13.32 -4.70
CA ALA A 53 5.18 11.92 -5.10
C ALA A 53 3.85 11.29 -4.63
N ALA A 54 3.44 10.20 -5.29
CA ALA A 54 2.24 9.47 -4.93
C ALA A 54 2.28 9.00 -3.46
N LEU A 55 1.17 9.21 -2.74
CA LEU A 55 0.95 8.77 -1.37
C LEU A 55 -0.42 8.12 -1.31
N SER A 56 -0.57 6.95 -0.68
CA SER A 56 -1.90 6.34 -0.55
C SER A 56 -2.74 7.12 0.46
N GLU A 57 -3.78 7.82 -0.01
CA GLU A 57 -4.64 8.61 0.87
C GLU A 57 -5.78 7.78 1.47
N GLY A 58 -6.33 6.82 0.72
CA GLY A 58 -7.49 6.05 1.16
C GLY A 58 -8.71 6.93 1.46
N LEU A 59 -8.99 7.91 0.59
CA LEU A 59 -10.02 8.94 0.75
C LEU A 59 -11.19 8.82 -0.23
N GLY A 60 -11.24 7.76 -1.04
CA GLY A 60 -12.40 7.44 -1.86
C GLY A 60 -13.67 7.24 -1.01
N ASP A 61 -14.82 7.55 -1.58
CA ASP A 61 -16.11 7.35 -0.93
C ASP A 61 -16.52 5.86 -0.89
N SER A 62 -17.74 5.58 -0.42
CA SER A 62 -18.26 4.20 -0.36
C SER A 62 -18.49 3.54 -1.72
N ALA A 63 -18.62 4.34 -2.79
CA ALA A 63 -18.70 3.86 -4.17
C ALA A 63 -17.31 3.80 -4.85
N HIS A 64 -16.25 4.18 -4.13
CA HIS A 64 -14.89 4.36 -4.62
C HIS A 64 -14.72 5.51 -5.62
N GLY A 65 -15.61 6.50 -5.58
CA GLY A 65 -15.47 7.76 -6.31
C GLY A 65 -14.63 8.78 -5.53
N PRO A 66 -14.10 9.82 -6.20
CA PRO A 66 -13.48 10.95 -5.52
C PRO A 66 -14.55 11.88 -4.92
N GLY A 67 -14.17 12.69 -3.93
CA GLY A 67 -15.06 13.67 -3.34
C GLY A 67 -14.35 14.80 -2.61
N ILE A 68 -15.10 15.61 -1.88
CA ILE A 68 -14.64 16.87 -1.26
C ILE A 68 -13.37 16.73 -0.39
N ARG A 69 -13.15 15.55 0.21
CA ARG A 69 -11.95 15.31 1.02
C ARG A 69 -10.67 15.22 0.18
N LEU A 70 -10.76 14.63 -1.01
CA LEU A 70 -9.66 14.65 -1.97
C LEU A 70 -9.47 16.06 -2.52
N GLU A 71 -10.55 16.73 -2.93
CA GLU A 71 -10.48 18.12 -3.42
C GLU A 71 -9.72 19.03 -2.43
N ARG A 72 -10.12 19.03 -1.14
CA ARG A 72 -9.44 19.81 -0.08
C ARG A 72 -7.97 19.47 0.08
N LEU A 73 -7.65 18.18 0.10
CA LEU A 73 -6.26 17.71 0.26
C LEU A 73 -5.40 18.14 -0.93
N TYR A 74 -5.91 18.02 -2.14
CA TYR A 74 -5.16 18.33 -3.36
C TYR A 74 -5.06 19.82 -3.62
N THR A 75 -6.02 20.64 -3.18
CA THR A 75 -5.85 22.10 -3.12
C THR A 75 -4.67 22.50 -2.25
N ARG A 76 -4.48 21.85 -1.09
CA ARG A 76 -3.33 22.15 -0.21
C ARG A 76 -1.99 21.89 -0.90
N TRP A 77 -1.90 20.82 -1.70
CA TRP A 77 -0.69 20.53 -2.49
C TRP A 77 -0.57 21.38 -3.75
N GLY A 78 -1.68 21.69 -4.42
CA GLY A 78 -1.70 22.56 -5.60
C GLY A 78 -1.21 23.97 -5.29
N THR A 79 -1.60 24.55 -4.16
CA THR A 79 -1.07 25.83 -3.68
C THR A 79 0.26 25.70 -2.93
N GLY A 80 0.82 24.49 -2.86
CA GLY A 80 1.96 24.15 -2.02
C GLY A 80 3.33 24.43 -2.65
N GLY A 81 3.35 24.99 -3.87
CA GLY A 81 4.57 25.33 -4.60
C GLY A 81 5.27 24.15 -5.29
N PHE A 82 4.58 23.02 -5.46
CA PHE A 82 5.11 21.90 -6.24
C PHE A 82 5.03 22.17 -7.75
N GLY A 83 5.98 21.63 -8.50
CA GLY A 83 5.98 21.63 -9.96
C GLY A 83 5.13 20.52 -10.56
N LEU A 84 4.85 19.46 -9.79
CA LEU A 84 3.98 18.37 -10.22
C LEU A 84 3.34 17.70 -9.00
N VAL A 85 2.05 17.42 -9.07
CA VAL A 85 1.33 16.64 -8.06
C VAL A 85 0.91 15.30 -8.66
N ILE A 86 1.39 14.19 -8.08
CA ILE A 86 0.94 12.85 -8.46
C ILE A 86 -0.12 12.38 -7.47
N THR A 87 -1.23 11.83 -7.97
CA THR A 87 -2.26 11.29 -7.08
C THR A 87 -1.78 10.05 -6.33
N GLY A 88 -2.46 9.64 -5.26
CA GLY A 88 -2.38 8.26 -4.81
C GLY A 88 -2.99 7.29 -5.81
N ASN A 89 -2.93 6.01 -5.46
CA ASN A 89 -3.35 4.91 -6.30
C ASN A 89 -4.83 5.00 -6.71
N VAL A 90 -5.07 5.13 -8.02
CA VAL A 90 -6.38 4.94 -8.65
C VAL A 90 -6.42 3.56 -9.29
N MET A 91 -7.39 2.73 -8.89
CA MET A 91 -7.54 1.38 -9.43
C MET A 91 -8.19 1.42 -10.81
N VAL A 92 -7.68 0.61 -11.72
CA VAL A 92 -8.28 0.43 -13.07
C VAL A 92 -9.39 -0.63 -13.11
N ASP A 93 -9.64 -1.31 -11.99
CA ASP A 93 -10.61 -2.40 -11.89
C ASP A 93 -11.28 -2.43 -10.51
N ARG A 94 -12.61 -2.18 -10.46
CA ARG A 94 -13.40 -2.26 -9.21
C ARG A 94 -13.39 -3.62 -8.54
N ALA A 95 -13.08 -4.69 -9.27
CA ALA A 95 -13.00 -6.03 -8.68
C ALA A 95 -11.78 -6.20 -7.76
N HIS A 96 -10.74 -5.37 -7.94
CA HIS A 96 -9.44 -5.52 -7.30
C HIS A 96 -9.01 -4.20 -6.63
N LEU A 97 -9.11 -4.14 -5.31
CA LEU A 97 -8.72 -2.99 -4.51
C LEU A 97 -7.43 -3.27 -3.75
N GLY A 98 -6.51 -2.30 -3.71
CA GLY A 98 -5.35 -2.36 -2.82
C GLY A 98 -5.73 -2.03 -1.37
N GLU A 99 -6.62 -1.05 -1.20
CA GLU A 99 -7.09 -0.54 0.08
C GLU A 99 -8.59 -0.20 0.00
N PRO A 100 -9.35 -0.30 1.12
CA PRO A 100 -10.79 -0.01 1.13
C PRO A 100 -11.15 1.40 0.62
N GLY A 101 -10.26 2.38 0.82
CA GLY A 101 -10.49 3.76 0.41
C GLY A 101 -9.84 4.15 -0.92
N ASN A 102 -9.40 3.19 -1.75
CA ASN A 102 -8.91 3.54 -3.09
C ASN A 102 -10.04 4.13 -3.93
N VAL A 103 -9.69 5.12 -4.75
CA VAL A 103 -10.56 5.57 -5.85
C VAL A 103 -10.44 4.55 -6.98
N VAL A 104 -11.56 4.24 -7.64
CA VAL A 104 -11.59 3.40 -8.83
C VAL A 104 -12.15 4.20 -9.99
N VAL A 105 -11.49 4.10 -11.13
CA VAL A 105 -12.00 4.63 -12.40
C VAL A 105 -12.10 3.45 -13.36
N ASP A 106 -13.30 3.19 -13.86
CA ASP A 106 -13.55 2.15 -14.88
C ASP A 106 -14.74 2.49 -15.80
N SER A 107 -15.36 3.66 -15.58
CA SER A 107 -16.47 4.21 -16.35
C SER A 107 -16.48 5.74 -16.19
N ARG A 108 -17.30 6.43 -17.00
CA ARG A 108 -17.46 7.89 -16.94
C ARG A 108 -18.45 8.37 -15.87
N THR A 109 -18.90 7.49 -14.98
CA THR A 109 -19.93 7.80 -13.96
C THR A 109 -19.51 8.94 -13.05
N ASP A 110 -18.24 9.02 -12.67
CA ASP A 110 -17.71 10.02 -11.73
C ASP A 110 -17.02 11.20 -12.43
N LEU A 111 -17.29 11.45 -13.71
CA LEU A 111 -16.54 12.43 -14.51
C LEU A 111 -16.52 13.83 -13.88
N ASP A 112 -17.67 14.32 -13.39
CA ASP A 112 -17.74 15.64 -12.74
C ASP A 112 -16.91 15.69 -11.44
N ALA A 113 -16.88 14.60 -10.68
CA ALA A 113 -16.10 14.52 -9.45
C ALA A 113 -14.60 14.41 -9.74
N LEU A 114 -14.23 13.68 -10.78
CA LEU A 114 -12.86 13.63 -11.30
C LEU A 114 -12.41 15.00 -11.80
N ALA A 115 -13.28 15.76 -12.48
CA ALA A 115 -12.97 17.11 -12.96
C ALA A 115 -12.72 18.09 -11.81
N ARG A 116 -13.57 18.06 -10.76
CA ARG A 116 -13.31 18.85 -9.55
C ARG A 116 -11.99 18.48 -8.87
N TRP A 117 -11.66 17.19 -8.84
CA TRP A 117 -10.39 16.74 -8.29
C TRP A 117 -9.20 17.21 -9.13
N ALA A 118 -9.26 17.11 -10.45
CA ALA A 118 -8.23 17.62 -11.35
C ALA A 118 -8.02 19.13 -11.17
N ASN A 119 -9.11 19.90 -11.09
CA ASN A 119 -9.05 21.36 -10.91
C ASN A 119 -8.49 21.76 -9.54
N SER A 120 -8.75 20.96 -8.49
CA SER A 120 -8.34 21.31 -7.12
C SER A 120 -6.85 21.62 -6.97
N ALA A 121 -5.97 20.96 -7.75
CA ALA A 121 -4.55 21.26 -7.78
C ALA A 121 -4.17 22.35 -8.82
N GLN A 122 -4.82 22.31 -9.99
CA GLN A 122 -4.52 23.21 -11.10
C GLN A 122 -4.93 24.66 -10.84
N ASP A 123 -5.95 24.91 -10.02
CA ASP A 123 -6.33 26.26 -9.56
C ASP A 123 -5.18 26.94 -8.79
N GLY A 124 -4.24 26.14 -8.23
CA GLY A 124 -3.00 26.62 -7.61
C GLY A 124 -1.83 26.81 -8.59
N GLY A 125 -2.02 26.51 -9.88
CA GLY A 125 -1.00 26.61 -10.92
C GLY A 125 -0.10 25.38 -11.08
N THR A 126 -0.43 24.25 -10.43
CA THR A 126 0.39 23.03 -10.47
C THR A 126 -0.28 21.94 -11.30
N PRO A 127 0.42 21.34 -12.29
CA PRO A 127 -0.12 20.21 -13.03
C PRO A 127 -0.31 18.99 -12.12
N ILE A 128 -1.36 18.23 -12.39
CA ILE A 128 -1.73 17.02 -11.64
C ILE A 128 -1.82 15.80 -12.56
N TRP A 129 -1.14 14.73 -12.17
CA TRP A 129 -1.22 13.45 -12.88
C TRP A 129 -1.84 12.36 -12.00
N MET A 130 -2.72 11.56 -12.61
CA MET A 130 -3.38 10.45 -11.95
C MET A 130 -2.46 9.21 -11.94
N GLN A 131 -2.10 8.71 -10.75
CA GLN A 131 -1.38 7.44 -10.65
C GLN A 131 -2.34 6.26 -10.81
N ILE A 132 -2.24 5.56 -11.94
CA ILE A 132 -3.11 4.44 -12.30
C ILE A 132 -2.45 3.10 -11.97
N ASN A 133 -3.22 2.18 -11.38
CA ASN A 133 -2.68 0.95 -10.81
C ASN A 133 -3.66 -0.23 -10.88
N HIS A 134 -3.11 -1.44 -10.86
CA HIS A 134 -3.83 -2.67 -10.56
C HIS A 134 -3.06 -3.44 -9.47
N PRO A 135 -3.70 -3.84 -8.35
CA PRO A 135 -2.97 -4.34 -7.19
C PRO A 135 -2.42 -5.76 -7.38
N GLY A 136 -2.99 -6.52 -8.33
CA GLY A 136 -2.54 -7.88 -8.66
C GLY A 136 -2.60 -8.80 -7.45
N ARG A 137 -1.52 -9.56 -7.19
CA ARG A 137 -1.45 -10.48 -6.03
C ARG A 137 -1.51 -9.79 -4.65
N GLN A 138 -1.40 -8.47 -4.61
CA GLN A 138 -1.52 -7.67 -3.38
C GLN A 138 -2.93 -7.10 -3.17
N ALA A 139 -3.91 -7.47 -4.00
CA ALA A 139 -5.29 -7.04 -3.79
C ALA A 139 -5.78 -7.47 -2.40
N ASN A 140 -6.37 -6.53 -1.67
CA ASN A 140 -6.84 -6.76 -0.32
C ASN A 140 -8.10 -7.65 -0.38
N PRO A 141 -8.07 -8.89 0.16
CA PRO A 141 -9.20 -9.82 0.07
C PRO A 141 -10.44 -9.38 0.85
N LEU A 142 -10.28 -8.47 1.82
CA LEU A 142 -11.39 -7.94 2.62
C LEU A 142 -12.07 -6.74 1.94
N ALA A 143 -11.33 -6.03 1.07
CA ALA A 143 -11.85 -4.90 0.32
C ALA A 143 -12.33 -5.32 -1.08
N SER A 144 -11.64 -6.30 -1.70
CA SER A 144 -11.91 -6.76 -3.05
C SER A 144 -13.11 -7.69 -3.09
N LYS A 145 -13.88 -7.63 -4.17
CA LYS A 145 -15.03 -8.53 -4.42
C LYS A 145 -14.60 -9.85 -5.07
N SER A 146 -13.37 -9.90 -5.58
CA SER A 146 -12.84 -11.03 -6.34
C SER A 146 -11.55 -11.58 -5.73
N ARG A 147 -11.24 -12.84 -6.05
CA ARG A 147 -9.95 -13.45 -5.73
C ARG A 147 -8.85 -12.64 -6.43
N PRO A 148 -7.75 -12.27 -5.74
CA PRO A 148 -6.62 -11.58 -6.36
C PRO A 148 -6.11 -12.31 -7.61
N VAL A 149 -5.65 -11.56 -8.60
CA VAL A 149 -5.11 -12.08 -9.86
C VAL A 149 -3.65 -11.69 -10.04
N ALA A 150 -2.88 -12.47 -10.80
CA ALA A 150 -1.45 -12.26 -10.98
C ALA A 150 -0.96 -12.92 -12.28
N PRO A 151 0.25 -12.60 -12.78
CA PRO A 151 0.86 -13.32 -13.90
C PRO A 151 1.01 -14.81 -13.63
N SER A 152 1.27 -15.22 -12.39
CA SER A 152 1.35 -16.64 -11.99
C SER A 152 0.69 -16.86 -10.63
N ALA A 153 0.26 -18.09 -10.35
CA ALA A 153 -0.40 -18.47 -9.09
C ALA A 153 0.59 -18.55 -7.88
N ILE A 154 1.35 -17.48 -7.64
CA ILE A 154 2.38 -17.37 -6.61
C ILE A 154 1.94 -16.36 -5.56
N ALA A 155 1.71 -16.82 -4.33
CA ALA A 155 1.34 -15.95 -3.22
C ALA A 155 2.50 -14.98 -2.87
N PRO A 156 2.18 -13.73 -2.50
CA PRO A 156 3.19 -12.85 -1.93
C PRO A 156 3.69 -13.42 -0.60
N ASN A 157 4.91 -13.10 -0.20
CA ASN A 157 5.46 -13.48 1.10
C ASN A 157 4.89 -12.61 2.25
N ILE A 158 3.56 -12.46 2.28
CA ILE A 158 2.80 -11.67 3.24
C ILE A 158 1.81 -12.60 3.95
N PRO A 159 1.93 -12.78 5.28
CA PRO A 159 1.05 -13.67 6.03
C PRO A 159 -0.43 -13.31 5.88
N GLY A 160 -1.26 -14.28 5.50
CA GLY A 160 -2.71 -14.11 5.39
C GLY A 160 -3.24 -13.66 4.02
N VAL A 161 -2.37 -13.38 3.05
CA VAL A 161 -2.80 -13.11 1.66
C VAL A 161 -3.02 -14.44 0.93
N PRO A 162 -4.17 -14.64 0.27
CA PRO A 162 -4.45 -15.86 -0.48
C PRO A 162 -3.57 -15.98 -1.72
N VAL A 163 -3.37 -17.21 -2.18
CA VAL A 163 -2.72 -17.47 -3.47
C VAL A 163 -3.56 -16.83 -4.57
N PRO A 164 -2.99 -15.96 -5.43
CA PRO A 164 -3.74 -15.35 -6.51
C PRO A 164 -4.15 -16.40 -7.54
N ARG A 165 -5.11 -16.05 -8.39
CA ARG A 165 -5.39 -16.79 -9.61
C ARG A 165 -4.47 -16.29 -10.72
N GLU A 166 -3.95 -17.20 -11.53
CA GLU A 166 -3.22 -16.85 -12.74
C GLU A 166 -4.15 -16.23 -13.79
N LEU A 167 -3.70 -15.14 -14.41
CA LEU A 167 -4.40 -14.45 -15.49
C LEU A 167 -4.34 -15.27 -16.80
N THR A 168 -5.44 -15.30 -17.53
CA THR A 168 -5.48 -15.79 -18.91
C THR A 168 -5.02 -14.70 -19.88
N HIS A 169 -4.63 -15.07 -21.10
CA HIS A 169 -4.23 -14.10 -22.13
C HIS A 169 -5.30 -13.00 -22.34
N THR A 170 -6.57 -13.37 -22.47
CA THR A 170 -7.67 -12.40 -22.67
C THR A 170 -7.86 -11.45 -21.49
N GLU A 171 -7.63 -11.91 -20.26
CA GLU A 171 -7.70 -11.03 -19.08
C GLU A 171 -6.50 -10.08 -18.99
N ILE A 172 -5.34 -10.49 -19.49
CA ILE A 172 -4.16 -9.61 -19.58
C ILE A 172 -4.46 -8.47 -20.56
N GLU A 173 -4.98 -8.79 -21.75
CA GLU A 173 -5.41 -7.80 -22.75
C GLU A 173 -6.52 -6.88 -22.22
N ASP A 174 -7.53 -7.43 -21.53
CA ASP A 174 -8.59 -6.61 -20.90
C ASP A 174 -8.03 -5.64 -19.86
N ILE A 175 -7.07 -6.07 -19.03
CA ILE A 175 -6.42 -5.17 -18.06
C ILE A 175 -5.65 -4.06 -18.79
N ILE A 176 -4.92 -4.38 -19.86
CA ILE A 176 -4.22 -3.38 -20.69
C ILE A 176 -5.20 -2.34 -21.23
N ASP A 177 -6.34 -2.78 -21.78
CA ASP A 177 -7.40 -1.89 -22.28
C ASP A 177 -8.03 -1.05 -21.15
N ARG A 178 -8.12 -1.56 -19.93
CA ARG A 178 -8.58 -0.78 -18.77
C ARG A 178 -7.61 0.33 -18.39
N PHE A 179 -6.30 0.10 -18.42
CA PHE A 179 -5.32 1.18 -18.22
C PHE A 179 -5.51 2.31 -19.24
N ALA A 180 -5.68 1.96 -20.53
CA ALA A 180 -5.95 2.94 -21.58
C ALA A 180 -7.27 3.69 -21.39
N ARG A 181 -8.34 2.97 -21.02
CA ARG A 181 -9.66 3.57 -20.73
C ARG A 181 -9.58 4.57 -19.58
N VAL A 182 -8.87 4.24 -18.51
CA VAL A 182 -8.71 5.14 -17.36
C VAL A 182 -7.91 6.37 -17.74
N ALA A 183 -6.82 6.23 -18.51
CA ALA A 183 -6.05 7.38 -18.98
C ALA A 183 -6.90 8.33 -19.83
N HIS A 184 -7.71 7.79 -20.74
CA HIS A 184 -8.65 8.58 -21.53
C HIS A 184 -9.72 9.28 -20.67
N ILE A 185 -10.24 8.62 -19.64
CA ILE A 185 -11.18 9.25 -18.69
C ILE A 185 -10.49 10.35 -17.89
N ALA A 186 -9.24 10.14 -17.45
CA ALA A 186 -8.45 11.13 -16.74
C ALA A 186 -8.20 12.38 -17.61
N GLU A 187 -7.84 12.19 -18.88
CA GLU A 187 -7.73 13.29 -19.85
C GLU A 187 -9.06 14.02 -20.03
N THR A 188 -10.16 13.28 -20.22
CA THR A 188 -11.50 13.87 -20.37
C THR A 188 -11.92 14.67 -19.14
N ALA A 189 -11.51 14.24 -17.94
CA ALA A 189 -11.76 14.94 -16.70
C ALA A 189 -10.85 16.17 -16.49
N GLY A 190 -9.84 16.39 -17.34
CA GLY A 190 -8.93 17.53 -17.25
C GLY A 190 -7.69 17.32 -16.37
N PHE A 191 -7.31 16.07 -16.05
CA PHE A 191 -5.96 15.82 -15.54
C PHE A 191 -4.93 16.17 -16.62
N ASN A 192 -3.72 16.57 -16.24
CA ASN A 192 -2.66 16.87 -17.21
C ASN A 192 -1.93 15.61 -17.66
N GLY A 193 -2.07 14.49 -16.95
CA GLY A 193 -1.41 13.25 -17.32
C GLY A 193 -1.79 12.07 -16.43
N VAL A 194 -1.17 10.93 -16.73
CA VAL A 194 -1.18 9.74 -15.88
C VAL A 194 0.24 9.27 -15.55
N GLN A 195 0.38 8.64 -14.38
CA GLN A 195 1.57 7.89 -14.02
C GLN A 195 1.21 6.40 -13.85
N ILE A 196 1.80 5.53 -14.65
CA ILE A 196 1.65 4.07 -14.51
C ILE A 196 2.43 3.61 -13.27
N HIS A 197 1.78 2.84 -12.39
CA HIS A 197 2.48 2.26 -11.24
C HIS A 197 3.20 0.94 -11.58
N GLY A 198 4.42 1.04 -12.10
CA GLY A 198 5.33 -0.07 -12.44
C GLY A 198 6.27 -0.55 -11.33
N ALA A 199 5.87 -0.39 -10.07
CA ALA A 199 6.76 -0.47 -8.90
C ALA A 199 6.08 -1.16 -7.71
N HIS A 200 6.82 -1.33 -6.61
CA HIS A 200 6.31 -1.81 -5.31
C HIS A 200 5.67 -3.21 -5.31
N GLY A 201 5.81 -3.99 -6.38
CA GLY A 201 5.23 -5.33 -6.48
C GLY A 201 3.73 -5.34 -6.80
N TYR A 202 3.16 -4.23 -7.30
CA TYR A 202 1.84 -4.23 -7.95
C TYR A 202 1.87 -4.92 -9.31
N LEU A 203 0.74 -5.06 -10.00
CA LEU A 203 0.60 -5.97 -11.13
C LEU A 203 1.66 -5.75 -12.23
N VAL A 204 1.92 -4.50 -12.63
CA VAL A 204 2.96 -4.20 -13.63
C VAL A 204 4.34 -4.68 -13.16
N SER A 205 4.70 -4.41 -11.90
CA SER A 205 5.94 -4.90 -11.30
C SER A 205 5.95 -6.43 -11.16
N GLN A 206 4.80 -7.07 -10.94
CA GLN A 206 4.69 -8.53 -10.90
C GLN A 206 5.01 -9.16 -12.26
N PHE A 207 4.58 -8.55 -13.37
CA PHE A 207 4.93 -9.04 -14.72
C PHE A 207 6.42 -8.92 -15.00
N LEU A 208 7.07 -7.85 -14.54
CA LEU A 208 8.51 -7.63 -14.72
C LEU A 208 9.37 -8.61 -13.91
N SER A 209 8.91 -8.98 -12.70
CA SER A 209 9.69 -9.79 -11.77
C SER A 209 9.64 -11.29 -12.10
N PRO A 210 10.78 -11.96 -12.34
CA PRO A 210 10.82 -13.41 -12.54
C PRO A 210 10.41 -14.22 -11.29
N LEU A 211 10.37 -13.61 -10.11
CA LEU A 211 9.86 -14.25 -8.89
C LEU A 211 8.33 -14.29 -8.82
N ALA A 212 7.66 -13.38 -9.53
CA ALA A 212 6.20 -13.27 -9.56
C ALA A 212 5.59 -13.78 -10.87
N ASN A 213 6.36 -13.73 -11.96
CA ASN A 213 5.96 -14.16 -13.29
C ASN A 213 6.81 -15.36 -13.75
N GLN A 214 6.22 -16.55 -13.62
CA GLN A 214 6.78 -17.84 -14.08
C GLN A 214 6.01 -18.38 -15.29
N ARG A 215 5.38 -17.50 -16.07
CA ARG A 215 4.67 -17.90 -17.28
C ARG A 215 5.65 -18.35 -18.37
N GLU A 216 5.21 -19.26 -19.23
CA GLU A 216 5.97 -19.75 -20.38
C GLU A 216 5.44 -19.21 -21.72
N ASP A 217 4.37 -18.42 -21.68
CA ASP A 217 3.75 -17.81 -22.86
C ASP A 217 4.40 -16.47 -23.25
N GLN A 218 3.75 -15.69 -24.13
CA GLN A 218 4.27 -14.41 -24.60
C GLN A 218 4.37 -13.33 -23.50
N TRP A 219 3.79 -13.56 -22.32
CA TRP A 219 3.77 -12.60 -21.21
C TRP A 219 4.78 -12.93 -20.11
N GLY A 220 5.57 -14.00 -20.25
CA GLY A 220 6.62 -14.37 -19.29
C GLY A 220 7.77 -15.17 -19.90
N GLY A 221 8.67 -15.65 -19.05
CA GLY A 221 9.92 -16.27 -19.46
C GLY A 221 11.06 -15.26 -19.43
N ASP A 222 11.64 -14.92 -20.57
CA ASP A 222 12.72 -13.94 -20.68
C ASP A 222 12.27 -12.49 -20.39
N THR A 223 13.25 -11.60 -20.25
CA THR A 223 13.01 -10.19 -19.91
C THR A 223 12.15 -9.48 -20.96
N GLU A 224 12.28 -9.81 -22.25
CA GLU A 224 11.51 -9.21 -23.36
C GLU A 224 10.02 -9.54 -23.27
N ARG A 225 9.69 -10.80 -22.99
CA ARG A 225 8.30 -11.23 -22.80
C ARG A 225 7.70 -10.70 -21.51
N ARG A 226 8.49 -10.62 -20.43
CA ARG A 226 8.06 -10.01 -19.16
C ARG A 226 7.78 -8.52 -19.26
N MET A 227 8.58 -7.76 -20.02
CA MET A 227 8.35 -6.33 -20.23
C MET A 227 7.19 -6.05 -21.20
N ARG A 228 6.74 -7.03 -21.99
CA ARG A 228 5.64 -6.86 -22.96
C ARG A 228 4.41 -6.22 -22.32
N PHE A 229 4.03 -6.65 -21.12
CA PHE A 229 2.86 -6.12 -20.43
C PHE A 229 2.92 -4.59 -20.23
N VAL A 230 4.05 -4.05 -19.77
CA VAL A 230 4.18 -2.60 -19.54
C VAL A 230 4.28 -1.82 -20.85
N LEU A 231 4.94 -2.38 -21.87
CA LEU A 231 5.04 -1.74 -23.18
C LEU A 231 3.67 -1.64 -23.87
N GLU A 232 2.87 -2.72 -23.82
CA GLU A 232 1.51 -2.69 -24.36
C GLU A 232 0.60 -1.72 -23.60
N ILE A 233 0.72 -1.59 -22.27
CA ILE A 233 0.02 -0.54 -21.50
C ILE A 233 0.35 0.85 -22.05
N VAL A 234 1.63 1.17 -22.23
CA VAL A 234 2.05 2.50 -22.73
C VAL A 234 1.51 2.73 -24.14
N ARG A 235 1.66 1.78 -25.05
CA ARG A 235 1.15 1.87 -26.44
C ARG A 235 -0.35 2.08 -26.47
N ARG A 236 -1.10 1.37 -25.64
CA ARG A 236 -2.55 1.45 -25.57
C ARG A 236 -3.03 2.78 -24.98
N ILE A 237 -2.36 3.27 -23.94
CA ILE A 237 -2.60 4.62 -23.41
C ILE A 237 -2.31 5.68 -24.48
N ARG A 238 -1.15 5.62 -25.13
CA ARG A 238 -0.75 6.58 -26.17
C ARG A 238 -1.70 6.59 -27.36
N SER A 239 -2.32 5.46 -27.68
CA SER A 239 -3.34 5.39 -28.73
C SER A 239 -4.70 5.97 -28.31
N ALA A 240 -4.93 6.19 -27.01
CA ALA A 240 -6.22 6.59 -26.45
C ALA A 240 -6.27 8.06 -25.95
N VAL A 241 -5.11 8.71 -25.85
CA VAL A 241 -4.97 10.08 -25.32
C VAL A 241 -4.33 11.01 -26.35
N SER A 242 -4.51 12.32 -26.19
CA SER A 242 -3.85 13.30 -27.07
C SER A 242 -2.33 13.33 -26.87
N PRO A 243 -1.55 13.77 -27.88
CA PRO A 243 -0.09 13.88 -27.75
C PRO A 243 0.37 14.83 -26.64
N GLY A 244 -0.45 15.82 -26.27
CA GLY A 244 -0.16 16.78 -25.21
C GLY A 244 -0.46 16.27 -23.80
N PHE A 245 -1.13 15.12 -23.67
CA PHE A 245 -1.41 14.50 -22.37
C PHE A 245 -0.21 13.67 -21.91
N ALA A 246 0.23 13.92 -20.68
CA ALA A 246 1.46 13.32 -20.20
C ALA A 246 1.28 11.86 -19.77
N VAL A 247 2.25 11.00 -20.12
CA VAL A 247 2.31 9.61 -19.70
C VAL A 247 3.67 9.35 -19.06
N GLY A 248 3.66 9.23 -17.73
CA GLY A 248 4.82 8.85 -16.94
C GLY A 248 4.71 7.44 -16.38
N ILE A 249 5.80 6.95 -15.79
CA ILE A 249 5.84 5.67 -15.10
C ILE A 249 6.72 5.73 -13.86
N LYS A 250 6.27 5.11 -12.77
CA LYS A 250 7.12 4.84 -11.59
C LYS A 250 7.65 3.41 -11.69
N LEU A 251 8.98 3.24 -11.72
CA LEU A 251 9.66 1.96 -11.84
C LEU A 251 10.51 1.63 -10.61
N ASN A 252 10.61 0.34 -10.30
CA ASN A 252 11.56 -0.15 -9.31
C ASN A 252 12.99 -0.15 -9.89
N SER A 253 13.97 0.28 -9.11
CA SER A 253 15.39 0.11 -9.47
C SER A 253 15.80 -1.36 -9.48
N ALA A 254 15.33 -2.14 -8.49
CA ALA A 254 15.44 -3.59 -8.39
C ALA A 254 14.49 -4.14 -7.31
N ASP A 255 14.25 -5.46 -7.30
CA ASP A 255 13.47 -6.13 -6.24
C ASP A 255 14.29 -6.41 -4.96
N PHE A 256 15.62 -6.30 -5.03
CA PHE A 256 16.56 -6.63 -3.93
C PHE A 256 16.39 -8.03 -3.35
N GLN A 257 15.95 -8.97 -4.18
CA GLN A 257 15.79 -10.39 -3.85
C GLN A 257 16.66 -11.21 -4.80
N ARG A 258 17.27 -12.29 -4.28
CA ARG A 258 18.08 -13.19 -5.11
C ARG A 258 17.17 -13.80 -6.19
N GLY A 259 17.54 -13.61 -7.46
CA GLY A 259 16.77 -14.07 -8.61
C GLY A 259 15.52 -13.23 -8.92
N GLY A 260 15.39 -12.02 -8.36
CA GLY A 260 14.33 -11.06 -8.71
C GLY A 260 14.72 -10.10 -9.82
N PHE A 261 13.86 -9.11 -10.07
CA PHE A 261 14.09 -8.07 -11.07
C PHE A 261 15.38 -7.29 -10.78
N THR A 262 16.31 -7.30 -11.73
CA THR A 262 17.66 -6.75 -11.58
C THR A 262 17.75 -5.29 -12.06
N GLU A 263 18.83 -4.61 -11.69
CA GLU A 263 19.12 -3.25 -12.18
C GLU A 263 19.33 -3.22 -13.70
N ASP A 264 19.96 -4.26 -14.27
CA ASP A 264 20.19 -4.43 -15.70
C ASP A 264 18.88 -4.58 -16.46
N GLU A 265 17.97 -5.42 -15.95
CA GLU A 265 16.63 -5.58 -16.52
C GLU A 265 15.83 -4.29 -16.42
N SER A 266 15.95 -3.58 -15.30
CA SER A 266 15.29 -2.29 -15.11
C SER A 266 15.80 -1.21 -16.06
N ARG A 267 17.12 -1.15 -16.32
CA ARG A 267 17.68 -0.28 -17.38
C ARG A 267 17.17 -0.64 -18.76
N LEU A 268 17.11 -1.93 -19.10
CA LEU A 268 16.57 -2.37 -20.38
C LEU A 268 15.09 -1.97 -20.52
N VAL A 269 14.28 -2.16 -19.48
CA VAL A 269 12.88 -1.71 -19.46
C VAL A 269 12.78 -0.20 -19.64
N ALA A 270 13.57 0.59 -18.92
CA ALA A 270 13.60 2.04 -19.03
C ALA A 270 14.00 2.51 -20.45
N GLN A 271 15.02 1.89 -21.05
CA GLN A 271 15.44 2.15 -22.43
C GLN A 271 14.31 1.88 -23.42
N ARG A 272 13.62 0.75 -23.28
CA ARG A 272 12.50 0.38 -24.16
C ARG A 272 11.33 1.33 -24.00
N LEU A 273 11.00 1.74 -22.77
CA LEU A 273 9.97 2.72 -22.47
C LEU A 273 10.28 4.12 -23.02
N ALA A 274 11.55 4.53 -23.02
CA ALA A 274 11.95 5.79 -23.66
C ALA A 274 11.64 5.79 -25.17
N GLY A 275 11.78 4.63 -25.84
CA GLY A 275 11.40 4.45 -27.24
C GLY A 275 9.88 4.43 -27.51
N GLU A 276 9.04 4.24 -26.49
CA GLU A 276 7.57 4.24 -26.60
C GLU A 276 6.95 5.61 -26.29
N GLY A 277 7.79 6.64 -26.13
CA GLY A 277 7.35 8.01 -25.86
C GLY A 277 6.81 8.18 -24.44
N ILE A 278 7.52 7.74 -23.41
CA ILE A 278 7.26 8.16 -22.02
C ILE A 278 7.76 9.59 -21.78
N ASP A 279 7.02 10.39 -21.00
CA ASP A 279 7.37 11.79 -20.71
C ASP A 279 8.20 11.99 -19.44
N LEU A 280 8.12 11.04 -18.50
CA LEU A 280 8.84 11.10 -17.21
C LEU A 280 8.97 9.69 -16.63
N ILE A 281 10.18 9.29 -16.28
CA ILE A 281 10.43 8.03 -15.55
C ILE A 281 10.78 8.39 -14.10
N GLU A 282 9.95 7.95 -13.16
CA GLU A 282 10.23 8.06 -11.73
C GLU A 282 10.91 6.78 -11.23
N ILE A 283 12.13 6.92 -10.73
CA ILE A 283 12.88 5.86 -10.06
C ILE A 283 12.47 5.80 -8.59
N SER A 284 12.05 4.61 -8.19
CA SER A 284 11.74 4.26 -6.80
C SER A 284 12.43 2.95 -6.40
N GLY A 285 12.45 2.63 -5.10
CA GLY A 285 13.07 1.40 -4.60
C GLY A 285 12.20 0.60 -3.64
N GLY A 286 12.19 -0.72 -3.87
CA GLY A 286 11.62 -1.73 -2.97
C GLY A 286 10.29 -2.32 -3.44
N SER A 287 9.92 -3.45 -2.82
CA SER A 287 8.61 -4.09 -2.97
C SER A 287 7.99 -4.32 -1.58
N TYR A 288 6.68 -4.57 -1.48
CA TYR A 288 6.06 -4.93 -0.18
C TYR A 288 6.68 -6.21 0.43
N GLU A 289 7.30 -7.06 -0.39
CA GLU A 289 7.96 -8.30 0.03
C GLU A 289 9.44 -8.11 0.38
N SER A 290 10.05 -7.02 -0.07
CA SER A 290 11.37 -6.55 0.34
C SER A 290 11.26 -5.05 0.67
N PRO A 291 10.77 -4.70 1.88
CA PRO A 291 10.36 -3.32 2.17
C PRO A 291 11.57 -2.39 2.29
N ALA A 292 12.12 -1.93 1.17
CA ALA A 292 13.01 -0.77 1.19
C ALA A 292 12.23 0.46 1.70
N MET A 293 10.93 0.53 1.41
CA MET A 293 9.99 1.56 1.86
C MET A 293 9.62 1.48 3.35
N MET A 294 9.59 0.29 3.97
CA MET A 294 9.29 0.12 5.42
C MET A 294 10.56 -0.14 6.27
N GLY A 295 11.75 0.07 5.70
CA GLY A 295 13.02 -0.15 6.38
C GLY A 295 13.46 -1.61 6.37
N ARG A 296 14.40 -1.93 5.47
CA ARG A 296 15.05 -3.25 5.27
C ARG A 296 15.20 -4.09 6.55
N PRO A 297 14.84 -5.39 6.52
CA PRO A 297 15.33 -6.39 7.46
C PRO A 297 16.44 -7.22 6.80
N LYS A 298 17.71 -6.77 6.83
CA LYS A 298 18.94 -7.61 6.90
C LYS A 298 20.26 -6.91 6.58
N VAL A 299 20.27 -5.70 6.05
CA VAL A 299 21.51 -4.88 6.00
C VAL A 299 21.37 -3.77 7.02
N ALA A 300 22.39 -3.62 7.87
CA ALA A 300 22.47 -2.62 8.92
C ALA A 300 22.02 -1.23 8.42
N SER A 301 21.48 -0.44 9.35
CA SER A 301 20.97 0.92 9.17
C SER A 301 21.77 1.79 8.19
N ALA A 302 21.37 1.81 6.92
CA ALA A 302 21.82 2.84 5.99
C ALA A 302 21.12 4.16 6.36
N SER A 303 21.91 5.21 6.59
CA SER A 303 21.43 6.58 6.79
C SER A 303 20.59 7.05 5.59
N THR A 304 19.76 8.07 5.78
CA THR A 304 18.97 8.67 4.68
C THR A 304 19.87 9.05 3.49
N GLN A 305 21.05 9.60 3.77
CA GLN A 305 22.06 9.96 2.76
C GLN A 305 22.55 8.75 1.94
N ALA A 306 22.79 7.60 2.56
CA ALA A 306 23.23 6.40 1.84
C ALA A 306 22.13 5.83 0.92
N ARG A 307 20.85 6.07 1.25
CA ARG A 307 19.73 5.69 0.37
C ARG A 307 19.59 6.66 -0.80
N GLU A 308 19.67 7.96 -0.52
CA GLU A 308 19.69 9.01 -1.55
C GLU A 308 20.81 8.71 -2.56
N ALA A 309 22.04 8.51 -2.08
CA ALA A 309 23.20 8.21 -2.92
C ALA A 309 23.00 6.96 -3.80
N TYR A 310 22.44 5.88 -3.25
CA TYR A 310 22.15 4.66 -4.03
C TYR A 310 21.16 4.93 -5.18
N PHE A 311 20.08 5.68 -4.94
CA PHE A 311 19.11 5.97 -6.00
C PHE A 311 19.66 6.92 -7.05
N LEU A 312 20.48 7.89 -6.64
CA LEU A 312 21.14 8.81 -7.57
C LEU A 312 22.16 8.08 -8.45
N GLU A 313 22.97 7.18 -7.87
CA GLU A 313 23.91 6.35 -8.63
C GLU A 313 23.17 5.49 -9.66
N TYR A 314 22.10 4.81 -9.24
CA TYR A 314 21.27 4.04 -10.16
C TYR A 314 20.61 4.92 -11.24
N ALA A 315 20.08 6.10 -10.89
CA ALA A 315 19.48 7.03 -11.84
C ALA A 315 20.46 7.49 -12.94
N ARG A 316 21.75 7.69 -12.61
CA ARG A 316 22.80 7.96 -13.61
C ARG A 316 22.92 6.83 -14.63
N THR A 317 22.82 5.58 -14.18
CA THR A 317 22.88 4.41 -15.08
C THR A 317 21.65 4.28 -15.97
N VAL A 318 20.49 4.76 -15.52
CA VAL A 318 19.28 4.83 -16.35
C VAL A 318 19.39 5.97 -17.36
N ARG A 319 19.88 7.14 -16.95
CA ARG A 319 20.04 8.30 -17.83
C ARG A 319 20.85 7.99 -19.09
N SER A 320 21.91 7.17 -18.96
CA SER A 320 22.75 6.81 -20.11
C SER A 320 22.00 6.02 -21.21
N VAL A 321 20.84 5.42 -20.88
CA VAL A 321 20.03 4.64 -21.81
C VAL A 321 18.67 5.28 -22.13
N THR A 322 18.30 6.39 -21.48
CA THR A 322 17.03 7.11 -21.67
C THR A 322 17.24 8.57 -22.10
N ALA A 323 18.17 8.80 -23.03
CA ALA A 323 18.50 10.16 -23.49
C ALA A 323 17.24 10.92 -23.94
N GLY A 324 17.04 12.13 -23.40
CA GLY A 324 15.90 12.99 -23.72
C GLY A 324 14.64 12.76 -22.89
N VAL A 325 14.55 11.68 -22.10
CA VAL A 325 13.43 11.47 -21.17
C VAL A 325 13.82 11.96 -19.77
N PRO A 326 13.09 12.93 -19.19
CA PRO A 326 13.32 13.39 -17.84
C PRO A 326 13.23 12.26 -16.80
N LEU A 327 14.11 12.29 -15.80
CA LEU A 327 14.13 11.35 -14.68
C LEU A 327 13.69 12.02 -13.39
N ALA A 328 12.70 11.44 -12.71
CA ALA A 328 12.36 11.77 -11.34
C ALA A 328 13.01 10.77 -10.36
N VAL A 329 13.50 11.25 -9.22
CA VAL A 329 13.98 10.36 -8.14
C VAL A 329 13.22 10.63 -6.86
N THR A 330 12.59 9.59 -6.31
CA THR A 330 11.89 9.64 -5.02
C THR A 330 12.60 8.73 -4.02
N GLY A 331 13.41 9.31 -3.13
CA GLY A 331 14.42 8.52 -2.41
C GLY A 331 14.81 8.96 -1.01
N GLY A 332 14.04 9.84 -0.35
CA GLY A 332 14.31 10.23 1.03
C GLY A 332 14.84 11.65 1.24
N PHE A 333 14.97 12.45 0.16
CA PHE A 333 15.40 13.84 0.18
C PHE A 333 14.77 14.66 1.30
N ARG A 334 15.62 15.34 2.07
CA ARG A 334 15.21 16.21 3.18
C ARG A 334 15.67 17.64 3.07
N THR A 335 16.75 17.93 2.34
CA THR A 335 17.31 19.28 2.29
C THR A 335 17.26 19.87 0.89
N PHE A 336 17.01 21.18 0.79
CA PHE A 336 17.02 21.90 -0.48
C PHE A 336 18.40 21.78 -1.13
N SER A 337 19.47 21.99 -0.35
CA SER A 337 20.85 21.78 -0.77
C SER A 337 21.09 20.41 -1.46
N GLY A 338 20.59 19.31 -0.88
CA GLY A 338 20.76 17.98 -1.44
C GLY A 338 19.91 17.74 -2.70
N MET A 339 18.73 18.37 -2.77
CA MET A 339 17.88 18.36 -3.97
C MET A 339 18.53 19.16 -5.10
N SER A 340 19.06 20.34 -4.79
CA SER A 340 19.77 21.18 -5.76
C SER A 340 21.02 20.50 -6.29
N GLU A 341 21.78 19.83 -5.42
CA GLU A 341 22.94 19.06 -5.87
C GLU A 341 22.55 17.97 -6.88
N ALA A 342 21.49 17.19 -6.58
CA ALA A 342 21.03 16.11 -7.45
C ALA A 342 20.54 16.61 -8.83
N VAL A 343 19.94 17.80 -8.89
CA VAL A 343 19.54 18.43 -10.16
C VAL A 343 20.77 18.97 -10.90
N ARG A 344 21.61 19.74 -10.21
CA ARG A 344 22.80 20.38 -10.77
C ARG A 344 23.83 19.37 -11.30
N SER A 345 23.98 18.23 -10.64
CA SER A 345 24.86 17.14 -11.08
C SER A 345 24.29 16.36 -12.27
N GLY A 346 23.02 16.58 -12.62
CA GLY A 346 22.29 15.84 -13.64
C GLY A 346 21.85 14.45 -13.18
N ASP A 347 21.91 14.12 -11.89
CA ASP A 347 21.52 12.79 -11.39
C ASP A 347 20.02 12.54 -11.54
N CYS A 348 19.21 13.60 -11.46
CA CYS A 348 17.79 13.60 -11.79
C CYS A 348 17.33 14.95 -12.31
N ASP A 349 16.23 14.98 -13.05
CA ASP A 349 15.60 16.21 -13.53
C ASP A 349 14.50 16.70 -12.58
N VAL A 350 13.89 15.79 -11.80
CA VAL A 350 12.79 16.06 -10.87
C VAL A 350 13.04 15.35 -9.53
N VAL A 351 12.82 16.05 -8.42
CA VAL A 351 12.95 15.48 -7.07
C VAL A 351 11.57 15.19 -6.50
N GLY A 352 11.32 13.91 -6.18
CA GLY A 352 10.08 13.46 -5.58
C GLY A 352 10.07 13.54 -4.06
N ILE A 353 9.05 14.21 -3.52
CA ILE A 353 8.82 14.45 -2.09
C ILE A 353 7.59 13.65 -1.64
N GLY A 354 7.82 12.60 -0.84
CA GLY A 354 6.78 11.73 -0.29
C GLY A 354 6.34 12.14 1.12
N ARG A 355 6.76 11.38 2.15
CA ARG A 355 6.40 11.59 3.57
C ARG A 355 6.37 13.05 4.05
N PRO A 356 7.39 13.91 3.79
CA PRO A 356 7.32 15.31 4.23
C PRO A 356 6.10 16.06 3.67
N ALA A 357 5.65 15.78 2.44
CA ALA A 357 4.46 16.42 1.86
C ALA A 357 3.14 16.04 2.58
N ALA A 358 3.12 14.95 3.37
CA ALA A 358 1.97 14.60 4.21
C ALA A 358 1.86 15.48 5.46
N VAL A 359 2.97 16.11 5.87
CA VAL A 359 3.06 16.92 7.11
C VAL A 359 3.17 18.41 6.78
N ILE A 360 3.87 18.74 5.70
CA ILE A 360 4.15 20.08 5.20
C ILE A 360 3.55 20.16 3.79
N PRO A 361 2.24 20.45 3.65
CA PRO A 361 1.59 20.46 2.34
C PRO A 361 2.12 21.56 1.41
N ASP A 362 2.73 22.61 1.97
CA ASP A 362 3.39 23.71 1.26
C ASP A 362 4.92 23.54 1.13
N ALA A 363 5.41 22.29 1.19
CA ALA A 363 6.84 21.99 1.19
C ALA A 363 7.59 22.55 -0.02
N GLY A 364 6.97 22.59 -1.21
CA GLY A 364 7.57 23.20 -2.40
C GLY A 364 7.86 24.68 -2.18
N ALA A 365 6.87 25.44 -1.71
CA ALA A 365 7.02 26.84 -1.38
C ALA A 365 8.02 27.07 -0.23
N VAL A 366 8.01 26.22 0.81
CA VAL A 366 8.98 26.29 1.93
C VAL A 366 10.42 26.23 1.41
N LEU A 367 10.69 25.29 0.49
CA LEU A 367 12.02 25.08 -0.08
C LEU A 367 12.40 26.20 -1.07
N LEU A 368 11.53 26.51 -2.03
CA LEU A 368 11.82 27.48 -3.10
C LEU A 368 11.97 28.91 -2.56
N GLN A 369 11.21 29.27 -1.53
CA GLN A 369 11.32 30.57 -0.85
C GLN A 369 12.39 30.57 0.25
N GLN A 370 13.10 29.46 0.43
CA GLN A 370 14.13 29.29 1.46
C GLN A 370 13.64 29.59 2.89
N ARG A 371 12.34 29.35 3.17
CA ARG A 371 11.78 29.43 4.53
C ARG A 371 12.40 28.37 5.45
N SER A 372 12.86 27.26 4.88
CA SER A 372 13.70 26.27 5.54
C SER A 372 14.51 25.50 4.51
N ASP A 373 15.78 25.24 4.80
CA ASP A 373 16.57 24.29 3.99
C ASP A 373 16.11 22.85 4.21
N ARG A 374 15.47 22.50 5.34
CA ARG A 374 15.18 21.11 5.70
C ARG A 374 13.69 20.83 5.96
N LEU A 375 13.15 19.83 5.28
CA LEU A 375 11.81 19.31 5.54
C LEU A 375 11.83 18.27 6.68
N HIS A 376 11.24 18.64 7.81
CA HIS A 376 11.09 17.77 8.97
C HIS A 376 9.84 16.89 8.83
N SER A 377 10.02 15.58 8.98
CA SER A 377 8.93 14.59 9.02
C SER A 377 9.21 13.64 10.18
N PRO A 378 8.29 13.51 11.15
CA PRO A 378 8.47 12.58 12.25
C PRO A 378 8.65 11.15 11.75
N HIS A 379 9.49 10.38 12.43
CA HIS A 379 9.54 8.92 12.29
C HIS A 379 8.87 8.33 13.53
N VAL A 380 7.69 7.76 13.36
CA VAL A 380 6.88 7.28 14.47
C VAL A 380 7.19 5.82 14.74
N THR A 381 7.68 5.53 15.95
CA THR A 381 7.96 4.17 16.42
C THR A 381 7.38 3.96 17.82
N LEU A 382 7.17 2.70 18.20
CA LEU A 382 6.78 2.31 19.56
C LEU A 382 7.92 2.48 20.58
N GLY A 383 9.14 2.79 20.14
CA GLY A 383 10.29 3.04 21.01
C GLY A 383 10.80 1.78 21.74
N LEU A 384 10.54 0.59 21.20
CA LEU A 384 10.92 -0.67 21.84
C LEU A 384 12.45 -0.85 21.86
N PRO A 385 13.02 -1.42 22.93
CA PRO A 385 14.44 -1.77 22.99
C PRO A 385 14.85 -2.61 21.78
N ARG A 386 16.03 -2.37 21.19
CA ARG A 386 16.53 -3.06 19.98
C ARG A 386 16.44 -4.59 20.06
N GLN A 387 16.56 -5.15 21.26
CA GLN A 387 16.49 -6.59 21.55
C GLN A 387 15.08 -7.18 21.32
N LEU A 388 14.04 -6.34 21.45
CA LEU A 388 12.62 -6.69 21.24
C LEU A 388 12.11 -6.23 19.86
N ALA A 389 12.88 -5.41 19.15
CA ALA A 389 12.53 -4.81 17.86
C ALA A 389 12.87 -5.75 16.67
N ALA A 390 12.47 -7.02 16.74
CA ALA A 390 12.67 -8.00 15.68
C ALA A 390 11.34 -8.65 15.24
N GLY A 391 11.29 -9.07 13.97
CA GLY A 391 10.14 -9.78 13.39
C GLY A 391 8.84 -8.97 13.44
N PRO A 392 7.74 -9.49 14.03
CA PRO A 392 6.42 -8.89 13.99
C PRO A 392 6.34 -7.49 14.64
N MET A 393 7.21 -7.18 15.60
CA MET A 393 7.23 -5.86 16.25
C MET A 393 7.72 -4.75 15.32
N LYS A 394 8.66 -5.06 14.41
CA LYS A 394 9.16 -4.09 13.42
C LYS A 394 8.13 -3.82 12.32
N ALA A 395 7.36 -4.83 11.92
CA ALA A 395 6.23 -4.66 11.01
C ALA A 395 5.15 -3.75 11.64
N LEU A 396 4.93 -3.87 12.96
CA LEU A 396 4.01 -3.00 13.69
C LEU A 396 4.51 -1.54 13.76
N ASP A 397 5.81 -1.31 13.96
CA ASP A 397 6.40 0.04 13.90
C ASP A 397 6.23 0.68 12.52
N GLY A 398 6.49 -0.06 11.44
CA GLY A 398 6.28 0.42 10.08
C GLY A 398 4.81 0.72 9.78
N ALA A 399 3.89 -0.14 10.24
CA ALA A 399 2.46 0.09 10.13
C ALA A 399 2.00 1.33 10.91
N LEU A 400 2.55 1.56 12.12
CA LEU A 400 2.24 2.73 12.93
C LEU A 400 2.74 4.01 12.26
N ASP A 401 3.96 4.02 11.72
CA ASP A 401 4.51 5.17 10.98
C ASP A 401 3.66 5.51 9.76
N LEU A 402 3.29 4.49 8.97
CA LEU A 402 2.41 4.65 7.82
C LEU A 402 1.06 5.24 8.23
N GLN A 403 0.40 4.64 9.22
CA GLN A 403 -0.91 5.11 9.69
C GLN A 403 -0.86 6.52 10.28
N TRP A 404 0.22 6.89 10.96
CA TRP A 404 0.38 8.25 11.47
C TRP A 404 0.44 9.28 10.34
N HIS A 405 1.15 8.98 9.25
CA HIS A 405 1.18 9.86 8.08
C HIS A 405 -0.18 9.87 7.35
N THR A 406 -0.84 8.73 7.20
CA THR A 406 -2.20 8.65 6.63
C THR A 406 -3.21 9.47 7.44
N ASP A 407 -3.08 9.52 8.77
CA ASP A 407 -3.90 10.38 9.62
C ASP A 407 -3.71 11.87 9.28
N GLN A 408 -2.49 12.32 8.96
CA GLN A 408 -2.25 13.71 8.56
C GLN A 408 -2.97 14.05 7.25
N LEU A 409 -2.92 13.14 6.27
CA LEU A 409 -3.66 13.28 5.00
C LEU A 409 -5.18 13.36 5.25
N HIS A 410 -5.68 12.56 6.19
CA HIS A 410 -7.10 12.56 6.56
C HIS A 410 -7.54 13.82 7.26
N ARG A 411 -6.65 14.44 8.07
CA ARG A 411 -6.90 15.76 8.68
C ARG A 411 -7.03 16.83 7.60
N LEU A 412 -6.07 16.89 6.69
CA LEU A 412 -6.08 17.82 5.54
C LEU A 412 -7.34 17.64 4.69
N GLY A 413 -7.71 16.40 4.36
CA GLY A 413 -8.96 16.12 3.64
C GLY A 413 -10.22 16.50 4.42
N ASN A 414 -10.19 16.48 5.75
CA ASN A 414 -11.28 16.97 6.59
C ASN A 414 -11.30 18.50 6.72
N GLY A 415 -10.34 19.22 6.12
CA GLY A 415 -10.22 20.68 6.19
C GLY A 415 -9.45 21.19 7.41
N ALA A 416 -8.82 20.30 8.19
CA ALA A 416 -7.98 20.66 9.33
C ALA A 416 -6.49 20.67 8.93
N ASP A 417 -5.68 21.45 9.64
CA ASP A 417 -4.23 21.45 9.44
C ASP A 417 -3.58 20.17 9.98
N THR A 418 -2.35 19.91 9.52
CA THR A 418 -1.54 18.81 10.04
C THR A 418 -1.27 19.01 11.53
N ASP A 419 -1.11 17.90 12.26
CA ASP A 419 -0.74 17.89 13.67
C ASP A 419 0.54 17.04 13.83
N PRO A 420 1.73 17.65 13.65
CA PRO A 420 3.01 16.97 13.87
C PRO A 420 3.18 16.46 15.32
N SER A 421 2.43 17.01 16.27
CA SER A 421 2.46 16.63 17.69
C SER A 421 1.50 15.49 18.06
N ARG A 422 0.74 14.97 17.08
CA ARG A 422 -0.31 13.98 17.29
C ARG A 422 0.18 12.77 18.10
N ALA A 423 -0.47 12.54 19.23
CA ALA A 423 -0.12 11.45 20.15
C ALA A 423 -0.28 10.06 19.50
N LYS A 424 0.74 9.21 19.64
CA LYS A 424 0.82 7.87 19.02
C LYS A 424 -0.37 6.96 19.36
N TRP A 425 -0.92 7.07 20.58
CA TRP A 425 -2.08 6.29 20.99
C TRP A 425 -3.35 6.66 20.22
N ARG A 426 -3.51 7.93 19.80
CA ARG A 426 -4.64 8.35 18.95
C ARG A 426 -4.54 7.72 17.56
N THR A 427 -3.33 7.59 17.02
CA THR A 427 -3.06 6.83 15.79
C THR A 427 -3.37 5.34 15.96
N ALA A 428 -3.00 4.73 17.09
CA ALA A 428 -3.36 3.33 17.35
C ALA A 428 -4.88 3.13 17.46
N VAL A 429 -5.61 4.06 18.09
CA VAL A 429 -7.08 4.03 18.18
C VAL A 429 -7.72 4.17 16.80
N THR A 430 -7.30 5.16 16.01
CA THR A 430 -7.81 5.36 14.64
C THR A 430 -7.46 4.21 13.72
N MET A 431 -6.27 3.62 13.84
CA MET A 431 -5.89 2.39 13.13
C MET A 431 -6.85 1.25 13.43
N VAL A 432 -7.24 1.04 14.70
CA VAL A 432 -8.23 0.02 15.08
C VAL A 432 -9.62 0.37 14.54
N GLN A 433 -10.03 1.63 14.59
CA GLN A 433 -11.33 2.07 14.06
C GLN A 433 -11.43 1.90 12.54
N ARG A 434 -10.31 2.11 11.81
CA ARG A 434 -10.26 2.10 10.34
C ARG A 434 -10.04 0.70 9.77
N ASN A 435 -9.14 -0.08 10.37
CA ASN A 435 -8.75 -1.40 9.87
C ASN A 435 -9.41 -2.58 10.62
N GLY A 436 -10.20 -2.30 11.66
CA GLY A 436 -10.72 -3.31 12.58
C GLY A 436 -9.63 -3.95 13.46
N PHE A 437 -10.04 -4.81 14.40
CA PHE A 437 -9.09 -5.55 15.27
C PHE A 437 -8.22 -6.56 14.51
N ASP A 438 -8.52 -6.85 13.25
CA ASP A 438 -7.79 -7.83 12.44
C ASP A 438 -6.39 -7.35 12.01
N ALA A 439 -6.10 -6.05 12.05
CA ALA A 439 -4.76 -5.49 11.77
C ALA A 439 -3.66 -6.01 12.71
N PHE A 440 -4.02 -6.58 13.87
CA PHE A 440 -3.08 -7.17 14.83
C PHE A 440 -2.86 -8.68 14.65
N ARG A 441 -3.47 -9.31 13.63
CA ARG A 441 -3.40 -10.76 13.44
C ARG A 441 -2.32 -11.18 12.43
N SER A 442 -1.20 -11.65 12.96
CA SER A 442 -0.28 -12.53 12.21
C SER A 442 -0.95 -13.90 12.00
N ARG A 443 -1.60 -14.13 10.85
CA ARG A 443 -1.97 -15.48 10.39
C ARG A 443 -0.76 -16.13 9.71
N ARG A 444 0.02 -16.88 10.48
CA ARG A 444 1.03 -17.79 9.91
C ARG A 444 0.32 -19.03 9.35
N SER A 445 0.31 -19.17 8.03
CA SER A 445 -0.13 -20.39 7.35
C SER A 445 0.83 -21.53 7.68
N ALA A 446 0.29 -22.70 8.01
CA ALA A 446 1.07 -23.92 8.17
C ALA A 446 1.68 -24.32 6.82
N ALA A 447 2.97 -24.64 6.78
CA ALA A 447 3.59 -25.28 5.63
C ALA A 447 2.99 -26.69 5.43
N PRO A 448 2.87 -27.20 4.18
CA PRO A 448 2.33 -28.53 3.94
C PRO A 448 3.29 -29.59 4.50
N GLY A 449 2.78 -30.54 5.30
CA GLY A 449 3.51 -31.77 5.64
C GLY A 449 3.76 -32.12 7.11
N VAL A 450 3.21 -31.38 8.09
CA VAL A 450 3.35 -31.75 9.53
C VAL A 450 2.03 -32.30 10.08
N PRO A 451 2.00 -33.47 10.76
CA PRO A 451 0.77 -34.06 11.28
C PRO A 451 0.04 -33.13 12.28
N ALA A 452 -1.28 -33.02 12.10
CA ALA A 452 -2.17 -32.00 12.68
C ALA A 452 -2.39 -32.03 14.21
N LYS A 453 -1.58 -32.75 15.00
CA LYS A 453 -1.84 -32.91 16.45
C LYS A 453 -1.17 -31.86 17.35
N ASP A 454 -0.08 -31.20 16.93
CA ASP A 454 0.74 -30.35 17.83
C ASP A 454 0.59 -28.83 17.61
N THR A 455 0.19 -28.40 16.41
CA THR A 455 -0.01 -26.99 16.04
C THR A 455 -1.23 -26.34 16.72
N THR A 456 -2.29 -27.11 16.94
CA THR A 456 -3.56 -26.64 17.52
C THR A 456 -3.43 -26.24 18.99
N LEU A 457 -2.59 -26.95 19.75
CA LEU A 457 -2.32 -26.70 21.17
C LEU A 457 -1.43 -25.48 21.40
N ARG A 458 -0.42 -25.27 20.55
CA ARG A 458 0.46 -24.07 20.61
C ARG A 458 -0.29 -22.81 20.20
N LYS A 459 -1.12 -22.90 19.14
CA LYS A 459 -2.04 -21.83 18.72
C LYS A 459 -3.01 -21.44 19.85
N PHE A 460 -3.62 -22.43 20.51
CA PHE A 460 -4.53 -22.22 21.64
C PHE A 460 -3.85 -21.53 22.84
N LYS A 461 -2.62 -21.92 23.19
CA LYS A 461 -1.89 -21.30 24.32
C LYS A 461 -1.53 -19.83 24.02
N PHE A 462 -1.13 -19.52 22.79
CA PHE A 462 -0.77 -18.16 22.39
C PHE A 462 -1.99 -17.23 22.32
N GLU A 463 -3.07 -17.66 21.69
CA GLU A 463 -4.32 -16.89 21.61
C GLU A 463 -4.91 -16.62 23.01
N ARG A 464 -4.84 -17.62 23.92
CA ARG A 464 -5.26 -17.44 25.31
C ARG A 464 -4.38 -16.47 26.09
N ALA A 465 -3.09 -16.37 25.76
CA ALA A 465 -2.19 -15.40 26.34
C ALA A 465 -2.50 -13.97 25.84
N VAL A 466 -2.69 -13.78 24.53
CA VAL A 466 -3.06 -12.48 23.95
C VAL A 466 -4.41 -11.99 24.49
N GLY A 467 -5.42 -12.86 24.56
CA GLY A 467 -6.71 -12.53 25.16
C GLY A 467 -6.58 -12.13 26.64
N ARG A 468 -5.79 -12.87 27.43
CA ARG A 468 -5.63 -12.64 28.87
C ARG A 468 -4.83 -11.38 29.20
N TYR A 469 -3.77 -11.09 28.45
CA TYR A 469 -2.79 -10.06 28.81
C TYR A 469 -2.89 -8.77 28.00
N ILE A 470 -3.60 -8.76 26.86
CA ILE A 470 -3.66 -7.59 25.96
C ILE A 470 -5.10 -7.17 25.69
N ALA A 471 -5.92 -8.06 25.12
CA ALA A 471 -7.27 -7.68 24.69
C ALA A 471 -8.21 -7.42 25.88
N ASN A 472 -8.26 -8.33 26.86
CA ASN A 472 -9.18 -8.18 28.00
C ASN A 472 -8.82 -6.99 28.92
N PRO A 473 -7.54 -6.68 29.20
CA PRO A 473 -7.18 -5.46 29.92
C PRO A 473 -7.55 -4.19 29.15
N ALA A 474 -7.30 -4.13 27.83
CA ALA A 474 -7.60 -2.95 27.02
C ALA A 474 -9.11 -2.64 26.96
N VAL A 475 -9.93 -3.67 26.76
CA VAL A 475 -11.41 -3.54 26.78
C VAL A 475 -11.91 -3.13 28.17
N ARG A 476 -11.28 -3.63 29.24
CA ARG A 476 -11.63 -3.26 30.62
C ARG A 476 -11.27 -1.82 30.94
N VAL A 477 -10.13 -1.32 30.45
CA VAL A 477 -9.72 0.08 30.58
C VAL A 477 -10.69 1.00 29.83
N LEU A 478 -11.08 0.63 28.60
CA LEU A 478 -12.08 1.38 27.82
C LEU A 478 -13.45 1.43 28.53
N SER A 479 -13.87 0.32 29.12
CA SER A 479 -15.11 0.26 29.92
C SER A 479 -15.03 1.08 31.21
N ASN A 480 -13.87 1.12 31.88
CA ASN A 480 -13.66 1.91 33.10
C ASN A 480 -13.61 3.42 32.84
N LEU A 481 -13.22 3.82 31.62
CA LEU A 481 -13.19 5.22 31.15
C LEU A 481 -14.53 5.69 30.57
N GLY A 482 -15.62 4.92 30.72
CA GLY A 482 -16.95 5.31 30.27
C GLY A 482 -17.17 5.22 28.75
N VAL A 483 -16.20 4.74 27.97
CA VAL A 483 -16.35 4.48 26.54
C VAL A 483 -17.12 3.17 26.37
N ARG A 484 -18.45 3.28 26.33
CA ARG A 484 -19.36 2.13 26.19
C ARG A 484 -19.49 1.76 24.72
N THR A 485 -18.93 0.64 24.32
CA THR A 485 -19.34 -0.01 23.08
C THR A 485 -20.68 -0.68 23.32
N SER A 486 -21.69 -0.37 22.50
CA SER A 486 -23.07 -0.91 22.58
C SER A 486 -23.19 -2.42 22.30
N PHE A 487 -22.07 -3.17 22.33
CA PHE A 487 -21.92 -4.48 21.69
C PHE A 487 -21.38 -5.59 22.60
N ALA A 488 -21.05 -5.30 23.86
CA ALA A 488 -20.53 -6.27 24.82
C ALA A 488 -21.16 -6.08 26.20
N THR A 489 -21.68 -7.17 26.78
CA THR A 489 -22.07 -7.24 28.19
C THR A 489 -21.10 -8.11 28.99
N GLU A 490 -21.19 -8.09 30.31
CA GLU A 490 -20.34 -8.90 31.18
C GLU A 490 -21.07 -10.16 31.65
N LEU A 491 -20.40 -11.31 31.50
CA LEU A 491 -20.78 -12.58 32.09
C LEU A 491 -19.84 -12.89 33.26
N GLU A 492 -20.42 -13.19 34.42
CA GLU A 492 -19.74 -13.57 35.65
C GLU A 492 -19.94 -15.06 35.90
N THR A 493 -18.84 -15.79 36.06
CA THR A 493 -18.78 -17.24 36.32
C THR A 493 -17.86 -17.54 37.49
N ILE A 494 -17.99 -18.72 38.12
CA ILE A 494 -17.07 -19.17 39.16
C ILE A 494 -15.95 -20.01 38.55
N GLY A 495 -14.70 -19.62 38.78
CA GLY A 495 -13.54 -20.31 38.22
C GLY A 495 -13.41 -21.73 38.76
N ARG A 496 -13.64 -22.76 37.93
CA ARG A 496 -13.71 -24.18 38.37
C ARG A 496 -12.50 -24.69 39.18
N LYS A 497 -11.31 -24.13 38.94
CA LYS A 497 -10.07 -24.51 39.65
C LYS A 497 -9.75 -23.62 40.84
N SER A 498 -10.24 -22.38 40.83
CA SER A 498 -9.83 -21.35 41.78
C SER A 498 -10.92 -20.95 42.77
N GLY A 499 -12.19 -21.31 42.54
CA GLY A 499 -13.34 -20.81 43.31
C GLY A 499 -13.63 -19.31 43.15
N LEU A 500 -12.68 -18.53 42.62
CA LEU A 500 -12.81 -17.10 42.42
C LEU A 500 -13.75 -16.73 41.27
N THR A 501 -14.48 -15.64 41.46
CA THR A 501 -15.31 -14.97 40.45
C THR A 501 -14.50 -14.53 39.23
N ARG A 502 -15.01 -14.82 38.03
CA ARG A 502 -14.41 -14.50 36.74
C ARG A 502 -15.41 -13.75 35.88
N ARG A 503 -15.04 -12.55 35.44
CA ARG A 503 -15.82 -11.74 34.49
C ARG A 503 -15.21 -11.79 33.10
N VAL A 504 -16.06 -12.03 32.10
CA VAL A 504 -15.69 -12.09 30.69
C VAL A 504 -16.69 -11.28 29.87
N PRO A 505 -16.22 -10.46 28.91
CA PRO A 505 -17.12 -9.80 27.98
C PRO A 505 -17.74 -10.84 27.04
N VAL A 506 -19.05 -10.76 26.82
CA VAL A 506 -19.81 -11.59 25.91
C VAL A 506 -20.83 -10.75 25.14
N SER A 507 -21.18 -11.20 23.93
CA SER A 507 -22.36 -10.69 23.23
C SER A 507 -23.57 -11.51 23.67
N ALA A 508 -24.69 -10.84 23.91
CA ALA A 508 -25.92 -11.49 24.38
C ALA A 508 -27.15 -10.90 23.71
N ALA A 509 -28.13 -11.75 23.39
CA ALA A 509 -29.50 -11.34 23.07
C ALA A 509 -30.40 -11.63 24.27
N PHE A 510 -31.12 -10.63 24.75
CA PHE A 510 -32.01 -10.75 25.90
C PHE A 510 -33.45 -10.96 25.44
N ASP A 511 -34.18 -11.79 26.18
CA ASP A 511 -35.63 -11.94 26.04
C ASP A 511 -36.30 -11.93 27.43
N ALA A 512 -37.61 -12.14 27.47
CA ALA A 512 -38.40 -12.04 28.70
C ALA A 512 -37.97 -13.05 29.79
N THR A 513 -37.38 -14.19 29.43
CA THR A 513 -37.08 -15.28 30.37
C THR A 513 -35.59 -15.51 30.58
N GLY A 514 -34.73 -14.78 29.88
CA GLY A 514 -33.30 -15.05 29.93
C GLY A 514 -32.44 -14.28 28.93
N ALA A 515 -31.29 -14.87 28.61
CA ALA A 515 -30.37 -14.40 27.61
C ALA A 515 -29.81 -15.55 26.78
N TRP A 516 -29.54 -15.29 25.51
CA TRP A 516 -28.76 -16.13 24.63
C TRP A 516 -27.35 -15.58 24.50
N VAL A 517 -26.34 -16.45 24.62
CA VAL A 517 -24.93 -16.13 24.45
C VAL A 517 -24.30 -17.19 23.56
N ILE A 518 -23.23 -16.86 22.83
CA ILE A 518 -22.49 -17.83 22.02
C ILE A 518 -21.09 -18.03 22.61
N SER A 519 -20.76 -19.27 22.98
CA SER A 519 -19.39 -19.63 23.36
C SER A 519 -18.57 -19.94 22.11
N GLN A 520 -17.72 -19.00 21.71
CA GLN A 520 -16.92 -19.09 20.48
C GLN A 520 -15.98 -20.31 20.41
N HIS A 521 -15.59 -20.87 21.56
CA HIS A 521 -14.72 -22.05 21.66
C HIS A 521 -15.40 -23.24 22.34
N GLY A 522 -16.73 -23.29 22.31
CA GLY A 522 -17.46 -24.45 22.81
C GLY A 522 -17.39 -24.60 24.32
N LYS A 523 -17.52 -25.84 24.80
CA LYS A 523 -17.33 -26.20 26.21
C LYS A 523 -15.88 -25.99 26.71
N ARG A 524 -14.92 -25.78 25.80
CA ARG A 524 -13.49 -25.64 26.09
C ARG A 524 -13.08 -24.19 26.38
N SER A 525 -13.97 -23.22 26.21
CA SER A 525 -13.70 -21.84 26.56
C SER A 525 -13.49 -21.68 28.08
N GLY A 526 -12.75 -20.65 28.51
CA GLY A 526 -12.43 -20.47 29.94
C GLY A 526 -13.68 -20.37 30.82
N TRP A 527 -14.71 -19.66 30.34
CA TRP A 527 -16.00 -19.56 31.01
C TRP A 527 -16.91 -20.76 30.68
N GLY A 528 -16.77 -21.39 29.51
CA GLY A 528 -17.46 -22.65 29.16
C GLY A 528 -17.12 -23.79 30.12
N LEU A 529 -15.84 -23.91 30.48
CA LEU A 529 -15.37 -24.85 31.50
C LEU A 529 -15.89 -24.50 32.91
N ASN A 530 -16.10 -23.21 33.20
CA ASN A 530 -16.67 -22.78 34.46
C ASN A 530 -18.15 -23.15 34.55
N ILE A 531 -18.95 -22.84 33.53
CA ILE A 531 -20.39 -23.15 33.53
C ILE A 531 -20.67 -24.66 33.46
N THR A 532 -19.75 -25.45 32.90
CA THR A 532 -19.84 -26.92 32.96
C THR A 532 -19.72 -27.44 34.39
N ALA A 533 -18.94 -26.76 35.24
CA ALA A 533 -18.75 -27.15 36.65
C ALA A 533 -19.77 -26.49 37.58
N THR A 534 -20.18 -25.26 37.28
CA THR A 534 -21.13 -24.47 38.07
C THR A 534 -22.00 -23.66 37.10
N PRO A 535 -23.20 -24.17 36.76
CA PRO A 535 -24.04 -23.57 35.73
C PRO A 535 -24.68 -22.25 36.17
N THR A 536 -24.68 -21.95 37.48
CA THR A 536 -25.12 -20.65 37.99
C THR A 536 -24.17 -19.54 37.57
N VAL A 537 -24.71 -18.55 36.86
CA VAL A 537 -23.97 -17.39 36.34
C VAL A 537 -24.71 -16.10 36.67
N ARG A 538 -23.99 -14.98 36.55
CA ARG A 538 -24.63 -13.67 36.48
C ARG A 538 -24.28 -13.01 35.16
N ILE A 539 -25.26 -12.38 34.53
CA ILE A 539 -25.04 -11.62 33.30
C ILE A 539 -25.61 -10.22 33.46
N ARG A 540 -24.91 -9.24 32.90
CA ARG A 540 -25.31 -7.84 33.02
C ARG A 540 -26.34 -7.48 31.95
N GLN A 541 -27.50 -6.97 32.33
CA GLN A 541 -28.54 -6.46 31.44
C GLN A 541 -28.68 -4.96 31.70
N GLY A 542 -28.13 -4.13 30.80
CA GLY A 542 -27.98 -2.69 31.05
C GLY A 542 -27.09 -2.43 32.27
N ASN A 543 -27.63 -1.75 33.29
CA ASN A 543 -26.92 -1.49 34.55
C ASN A 543 -27.19 -2.53 35.66
N ARG A 544 -28.05 -3.52 35.43
CA ARG A 544 -28.44 -4.52 36.44
C ARG A 544 -27.76 -5.86 36.18
N TRP A 545 -27.33 -6.53 37.24
CA TRP A 545 -26.91 -7.93 37.18
C TRP A 545 -28.12 -8.84 37.33
N ARG A 546 -28.29 -9.78 36.41
CA ARG A 546 -29.30 -10.83 36.44
C ARG A 546 -28.64 -12.16 36.78
N THR A 547 -29.25 -12.94 37.66
CA THR A 547 -28.77 -14.29 38.00
C THR A 547 -29.51 -15.31 37.16
N GLY A 548 -28.80 -16.30 36.62
CA GLY A 548 -29.43 -17.34 35.83
C GLY A 548 -28.63 -18.63 35.76
N ILE A 549 -29.24 -19.65 35.18
CA ILE A 549 -28.65 -20.97 34.94
C ILE A 549 -28.25 -21.05 33.47
N ALA A 550 -26.96 -21.27 33.21
CA ALA A 550 -26.39 -21.40 31.88
C ALA A 550 -26.39 -22.86 31.41
N GLU A 551 -26.97 -23.11 30.24
CA GLU A 551 -27.07 -24.42 29.63
C GLU A 551 -26.61 -24.40 28.17
N PHE A 552 -25.78 -25.38 27.79
CA PHE A 552 -25.33 -25.53 26.41
C PHE A 552 -26.44 -26.09 25.52
N ARG A 553 -26.62 -25.49 24.34
CA ARG A 553 -27.56 -25.94 23.31
C ARG A 553 -26.77 -26.36 22.07
N PRO A 554 -26.24 -27.60 22.02
CA PRO A 554 -25.43 -28.09 20.90
C PRO A 554 -26.24 -28.24 19.61
N ASP A 555 -27.55 -28.44 19.71
CA ASP A 555 -28.46 -28.66 18.58
C ASP A 555 -29.06 -27.34 18.03
N ASP A 556 -28.72 -26.19 18.63
CA ASP A 556 -29.17 -24.87 18.15
C ASP A 556 -28.31 -24.41 16.96
N ASP A 557 -28.94 -23.87 15.92
CA ASP A 557 -28.22 -23.26 14.80
C ASP A 557 -27.57 -21.95 15.27
N VAL A 558 -26.28 -22.05 15.61
CA VAL A 558 -25.44 -20.93 16.05
C VAL A 558 -25.44 -19.78 15.04
N THR A 559 -25.53 -20.07 13.74
CA THR A 559 -25.49 -19.05 12.68
C THR A 559 -26.80 -18.29 12.64
N ALA A 560 -27.94 -18.98 12.70
CA ALA A 560 -29.24 -18.35 12.87
C ALA A 560 -29.31 -17.57 14.20
N ARG A 561 -28.78 -18.15 15.28
CA ARG A 561 -28.73 -17.52 16.61
C ARG A 561 -27.95 -16.21 16.60
N ALA A 562 -26.78 -16.19 15.96
CA ALA A 562 -25.98 -14.97 15.85
C ALA A 562 -26.78 -13.82 15.22
N ARG A 563 -27.60 -14.10 14.18
CA ARG A 563 -28.46 -13.09 13.52
C ARG A 563 -29.52 -12.50 14.46
N THR A 564 -29.98 -13.24 15.46
CA THR A 564 -30.96 -12.75 16.45
C THR A 564 -30.40 -11.71 17.41
N PHE A 565 -29.10 -11.46 17.41
CA PHE A 565 -28.48 -10.51 18.32
C PHE A 565 -28.67 -9.05 17.84
N GLY A 566 -29.37 -8.84 16.70
CA GLY A 566 -29.87 -7.55 16.21
C GLY A 566 -29.10 -7.00 14.99
N PRO A 567 -29.71 -6.13 14.16
CA PRO A 567 -29.10 -5.61 12.93
C PRO A 567 -27.86 -4.72 13.17
N GLN A 568 -27.70 -4.15 14.38
CA GLN A 568 -26.49 -3.41 14.77
C GLN A 568 -25.44 -4.26 15.49
N ALA A 569 -25.75 -5.49 15.94
CA ALA A 569 -24.81 -6.32 16.68
C ALA A 569 -23.76 -7.02 15.81
N ILE A 570 -23.92 -6.98 14.48
CA ILE A 570 -23.04 -7.64 13.49
C ILE A 570 -22.45 -6.63 12.49
N ALA A 571 -22.76 -5.33 12.60
CA ALA A 571 -22.23 -4.33 11.66
C ALA A 571 -20.70 -4.13 11.78
N GLY A 572 -20.10 -4.48 12.92
CA GLY A 572 -18.65 -4.39 13.14
C GLY A 572 -17.85 -5.67 12.87
N ILE A 573 -18.52 -6.82 12.67
CA ILE A 573 -17.90 -8.12 12.34
C ILE A 573 -18.91 -8.84 11.45
N THR A 574 -18.67 -8.89 10.14
CA THR A 574 -19.51 -9.67 9.22
C THR A 574 -19.70 -11.09 9.75
N ALA A 575 -20.84 -11.74 9.47
CA ALA A 575 -21.09 -13.13 9.90
C ALA A 575 -19.94 -14.10 9.54
N ALA A 576 -19.19 -13.79 8.48
CA ALA A 576 -17.95 -14.47 8.09
C ALA A 576 -16.78 -14.27 9.08
N GLY A 577 -16.59 -13.06 9.63
CA GLY A 577 -15.62 -12.78 10.69
C GLY A 577 -15.97 -13.44 12.02
N PHE A 578 -17.26 -13.59 12.31
CA PHE A 578 -17.75 -14.32 13.50
C PHE A 578 -17.50 -15.83 13.38
N GLN A 579 -17.69 -16.43 12.19
CA GLN A 579 -17.35 -17.83 11.94
C GLN A 579 -15.82 -18.09 11.91
N ALA A 580 -15.03 -17.16 11.40
CA ALA A 580 -13.56 -17.29 11.34
C ALA A 580 -12.85 -17.28 12.71
N LEU A 581 -13.57 -16.88 13.76
CA LEU A 581 -13.12 -16.78 15.16
C LEU A 581 -13.41 -18.03 15.99
N GLN A 582 -14.28 -18.90 15.49
CA GLN A 582 -14.86 -19.98 16.26
C GLN A 582 -14.17 -21.30 15.95
N SER A 583 -13.77 -22.02 17.00
CA SER A 583 -13.18 -23.36 16.83
C SER A 583 -14.24 -24.45 16.90
N THR A 584 -15.23 -24.28 17.79
CA THR A 584 -16.36 -25.21 18.02
C THR A 584 -17.49 -24.42 18.68
N PRO A 585 -18.17 -23.52 17.97
CA PRO A 585 -19.11 -22.63 18.62
C PRO A 585 -20.34 -23.38 19.13
N ILE A 586 -20.89 -22.92 20.25
CA ILE A 586 -22.09 -23.50 20.84
C ILE A 586 -22.95 -22.38 21.43
N SER A 587 -24.25 -22.44 21.19
CA SER A 587 -25.21 -21.57 21.85
C SER A 587 -25.32 -21.93 23.33
N VAL A 588 -25.44 -20.91 24.16
CA VAL A 588 -25.66 -21.04 25.60
C VAL A 588 -26.93 -20.27 25.94
N ARG A 589 -27.90 -20.98 26.52
CA ARG A 589 -29.10 -20.37 27.09
C ARG A 589 -28.85 -20.06 28.55
N ILE A 590 -29.06 -18.82 28.97
CA ILE A 590 -29.07 -18.41 30.38
C ILE A 590 -30.52 -18.15 30.75
N SER A 591 -31.12 -19.02 31.56
CA SER A 591 -32.48 -18.83 32.07
C SER A 591 -32.42 -18.03 33.38
N PHE A 592 -33.10 -16.89 33.46
CA PHE A 592 -33.06 -16.07 34.66
C PHE A 592 -33.79 -16.73 35.82
N THR A 593 -33.18 -16.68 36.99
CA THR A 593 -33.72 -17.23 38.25
C THR A 593 -34.04 -16.13 39.25
N ASP A 594 -33.70 -14.88 38.94
CA ASP A 594 -34.12 -13.72 39.70
C ASP A 594 -35.48 -13.22 39.17
N SER A 595 -36.48 -13.27 40.04
CA SER A 595 -37.82 -12.68 39.83
C SER A 595 -37.76 -11.16 39.67
#